data_AF-A0A6G9WBG8-F1
#
_entry.id   AF-A0A6G9WBG8-F1
#
_cell.length_a   1.000
_cell.length_b   1.000
_cell.length_c   1.000
_cell.angle_alpha   90.00
_cell.angle_beta   90.00
_cell.angle_gamma   90.00
#
_symmetry.space_group_name_H-M   'P 1'
#
loop_
_entity.id
_entity.type
_entity.pdbx_description
1 polymer ?
#
loop_
_entity_poly.entity_id
_entity_poly.type
_entity_poly.pdbx_seq_one_letter_code
_entity_poly.pdbx_strand_id
1 'polypeptide(L)'
;MRRFDHHAVGVCQGSALLFSAFEDQGEMWSGHGHRLVRHAVTFEEAFAGPPVVHVSIAMWDIDGQANQRADICAEAVSRTGFDILFQTWGDTRVARIRAEWLAIGPVAHLDDFSL
;
A
#
# COMPACT_ATOMS: atom_id res chain seq x y z
N MET A 1 7.46 15.13 12.43
CA MET A 1 8.29 14.14 13.15
C MET A 1 7.41 13.38 14.12
N ARG A 2 7.35 12.05 14.02
CA ARG A 2 6.60 11.18 14.95
C ARG A 2 7.59 10.54 15.92
N ARG A 3 7.26 10.53 17.21
CA ARG A 3 8.07 9.90 18.26
C ARG A 3 7.26 8.76 18.88
N PHE A 4 7.93 7.64 19.13
CA PHE A 4 7.41 6.53 19.92
C PHE A 4 8.13 6.61 21.28
N ASP A 5 7.39 6.52 22.38
CA ASP A 5 7.91 6.75 23.74
C ASP A 5 8.68 5.51 24.24
N HIS A 6 8.41 5.01 25.46
CA HIS A 6 8.94 3.77 26.04
C HIS A 6 8.49 2.46 25.34
N HIS A 7 8.36 2.46 24.02
CA HIS A 7 8.00 1.29 23.23
C HIS A 7 9.19 0.79 22.42
N ALA A 8 9.22 -0.52 22.16
CA ALA A 8 10.08 -1.07 21.11
C ALA A 8 9.60 -0.59 19.73
N VAL A 9 10.50 -0.62 18.74
CA VAL A 9 10.17 -0.26 17.35
C VAL A 9 10.00 -1.53 16.54
N GLY A 10 8.79 -1.76 16.04
CA GLY A 10 8.49 -2.81 15.08
C GLY A 10 8.68 -2.32 13.65
N VAL A 11 9.10 -3.23 12.78
CA VAL A 11 9.22 -3.00 11.34
C VAL A 11 8.53 -4.16 10.62
N CYS A 12 7.53 -3.85 9.81
CA CYS A 12 6.88 -4.79 8.91
C CYS A 12 7.06 -4.30 7.47
N GLN A 13 7.16 -5.23 6.53
CA GLN A 13 7.25 -4.90 5.11
C GLN A 13 6.57 -5.98 4.28
N GLY A 14 6.22 -5.65 3.04
CA GLY A 14 5.62 -6.60 2.14
C GLY A 14 5.50 -6.08 0.72
N SER A 15 5.02 -6.96 -0.16
CA SER A 15 4.77 -6.68 -1.56
C SER A 15 3.40 -7.21 -1.96
N ALA A 16 2.70 -6.50 -2.85
CA ALA A 16 1.39 -6.90 -3.34
C ALA A 16 1.26 -6.57 -4.83
N LEU A 17 0.87 -7.55 -5.64
CA LEU A 17 0.34 -7.30 -6.98
C LEU A 17 -1.09 -6.77 -6.81
N LEU A 18 -1.30 -5.50 -7.11
CA LEU A 18 -2.60 -4.85 -6.83
C LEU A 18 -3.69 -5.32 -7.78
N PHE A 19 -3.34 -5.56 -9.05
CA PHE A 19 -4.23 -6.07 -10.09
C PHE A 19 -3.44 -6.55 -11.33
N SER A 20 -4.10 -7.37 -12.15
CA SER A 20 -3.70 -7.73 -13.53
C SER A 20 -4.88 -7.47 -14.46
N ALA A 21 -4.94 -6.30 -15.09
CA ALA A 21 -6.12 -5.84 -15.83
C ALA A 21 -6.06 -6.13 -17.34
N PHE A 22 -4.89 -6.47 -17.88
CA PHE A 22 -4.73 -6.77 -19.30
C PHE A 22 -5.45 -8.07 -19.70
N GLU A 23 -5.35 -9.10 -18.87
CA GLU A 23 -5.90 -10.44 -19.15
C GLU A 23 -7.44 -10.43 -19.24
N ASP A 24 -8.09 -9.58 -18.45
CA ASP A 24 -9.56 -9.56 -18.31
C ASP A 24 -10.24 -8.32 -18.94
N GLN A 25 -9.49 -7.47 -19.66
CA GLN A 25 -9.96 -6.14 -20.09
C GLN A 25 -10.51 -5.29 -18.94
N GLY A 26 -9.91 -5.42 -17.75
CA GLY A 26 -10.36 -4.77 -16.52
C GLY A 26 -10.36 -3.25 -16.61
N GLU A 27 -11.05 -2.61 -15.66
CA GLU A 27 -11.28 -1.16 -15.63
C GLU A 27 -9.99 -0.32 -15.76
N MET A 28 -8.89 -0.80 -15.17
CA MET A 28 -7.58 -0.13 -15.25
C MET A 28 -6.97 -0.15 -16.66
N TRP A 29 -7.34 -1.13 -17.50
CA TRP A 29 -6.84 -1.28 -18.86
C TRP A 29 -7.76 -0.66 -19.93
N SER A 30 -9.08 -0.75 -19.74
CA SER A 30 -10.08 -0.37 -20.75
C SER A 30 -10.85 0.91 -20.41
N GLY A 31 -10.90 1.29 -19.13
CA GLY A 31 -11.63 2.46 -18.65
C GLY A 31 -10.94 3.78 -18.96
N HIS A 32 -11.65 4.87 -18.69
CA HIS A 32 -11.18 6.24 -18.86
C HIS A 32 -11.60 7.10 -17.66
N GLY A 33 -10.99 8.26 -17.50
CA GLY A 33 -11.24 9.11 -16.33
C GLY A 33 -10.66 8.50 -15.06
N HIS A 34 -11.10 9.00 -13.91
CA HIS A 34 -10.57 8.62 -12.60
C HIS A 34 -10.94 7.18 -12.24
N ARG A 35 -9.94 6.36 -11.94
CA ARG A 35 -10.08 4.95 -11.58
C ARG A 35 -9.16 4.66 -10.41
N LEU A 36 -9.62 3.84 -9.48
CA LEU A 36 -8.87 3.48 -8.28
C LEU A 36 -9.02 2.00 -7.96
N VAL A 37 -7.97 1.42 -7.36
CA VAL A 37 -8.00 0.11 -6.73
C VAL A 37 -7.54 0.27 -5.29
N ARG A 38 -8.26 -0.40 -4.39
CA ARG A 38 -7.91 -0.51 -2.98
C ARG A 38 -7.48 -1.94 -2.69
N HIS A 39 -6.35 -2.11 -2.03
CA HIS A 39 -5.85 -3.40 -1.58
C HIS A 39 -5.59 -3.35 -0.07
N ALA A 40 -6.37 -4.11 0.70
CA ALA A 40 -6.23 -4.17 2.14
C ALA A 40 -5.00 -5.01 2.52
N VAL A 41 -4.17 -4.47 3.39
CA VAL A 41 -3.01 -5.15 3.98
C VAL A 41 -3.29 -5.34 5.47
N THR A 42 -3.17 -6.58 5.94
CA THR A 42 -3.22 -6.92 7.37
C THR A 42 -1.81 -7.24 7.85
N PHE A 43 -1.40 -6.66 8.97
CA PHE A 43 -0.14 -7.00 9.61
C PHE A 43 -0.26 -8.35 10.33
N GLU A 44 0.81 -9.16 10.30
CA GLU A 44 0.84 -10.44 11.03
C GLU A 44 0.69 -10.25 12.54
N GLU A 45 1.24 -9.14 13.06
CA GLU A 45 1.12 -8.71 14.45
C GLU A 45 0.63 -7.25 14.51
N ALA A 46 -0.23 -6.96 15.48
CA ALA A 46 -0.73 -5.61 15.69
C ALA A 46 0.33 -4.72 16.36
N PHE A 47 0.55 -3.52 15.82
CA PHE A 47 1.33 -2.50 16.50
C PHE A 47 0.63 -2.02 17.79
N ALA A 48 1.37 -1.43 18.73
CA ALA A 48 0.82 -0.80 19.94
C ALA A 48 -0.02 0.46 19.62
N GLY A 49 0.27 1.11 18.50
CA GLY A 49 -0.44 2.27 17.95
C GLY A 49 -0.29 2.29 16.42
N PRO A 50 -1.10 3.05 15.66
CA PRO A 50 -1.01 3.07 14.21
C PRO A 50 0.43 3.40 13.75
N PRO A 51 1.10 2.58 12.92
CA PRO A 51 2.46 2.81 12.47
C PRO A 51 2.52 3.98 11.48
N VAL A 52 3.74 4.36 11.06
CA VAL A 52 3.96 5.15 9.84
C VAL A 52 4.15 4.16 8.70
N VAL A 53 3.41 4.32 7.61
CA VAL A 53 3.48 3.44 6.44
C VAL A 53 3.98 4.23 5.23
N HIS A 54 5.00 3.68 4.58
CA HIS A 54 5.46 4.12 3.26
C HIS A 54 5.04 3.07 2.24
N VAL A 55 4.51 3.51 1.09
CA VAL A 55 4.14 2.66 -0.04
C VAL A 55 4.81 3.22 -1.28
N SER A 56 5.34 2.32 -2.13
CA SER A 56 5.95 2.68 -3.40
C SER A 56 5.55 1.71 -4.51
N ILE A 57 5.59 2.20 -5.75
CA ILE A 57 5.46 1.34 -6.92
C ILE A 57 6.81 0.64 -7.15
N ALA A 58 6.82 -0.69 -7.06
CA ALA A 58 8.01 -1.51 -7.30
C ALA A 58 8.05 -2.12 -8.71
N MET A 59 6.91 -2.19 -9.40
CA MET A 59 6.81 -2.52 -10.82
C MET A 59 5.54 -1.89 -11.41
N TRP A 60 5.64 -1.41 -12.64
CA TRP A 60 4.50 -0.98 -13.45
C TRP A 60 4.58 -1.52 -14.87
N ASP A 61 3.42 -1.87 -15.41
CA ASP A 61 3.20 -2.25 -16.81
C ASP A 61 2.06 -1.36 -17.34
N ILE A 62 2.42 -0.35 -18.13
CA ILE A 62 1.53 0.74 -18.57
C ILE A 62 1.71 0.93 -20.07
N ASP A 63 0.61 1.11 -20.79
CA ASP A 63 0.63 1.36 -22.23
C ASP A 63 1.41 2.65 -22.58
N GLY A 64 2.11 2.62 -23.71
CA GLY A 64 2.99 3.72 -24.14
C GLY A 64 2.32 4.81 -24.99
N GLN A 65 1.04 4.69 -25.35
CA GLN A 65 0.38 5.62 -26.28
C GLN A 65 -0.21 6.86 -25.61
N ALA A 66 -0.34 6.86 -24.29
CA ALA A 66 -0.88 7.97 -23.51
C ALA A 66 0.10 8.42 -22.42
N ASN A 67 -0.14 9.60 -21.85
CA ASN A 67 0.64 10.06 -20.70
C ASN A 67 0.49 9.08 -19.54
N GLN A 68 1.60 8.81 -18.85
CA GLN A 68 1.60 7.97 -17.65
C GLN A 68 1.20 8.80 -16.44
N ARG A 69 0.05 8.46 -15.86
CA ARG A 69 -0.53 9.13 -14.70
C ARG A 69 -0.85 8.09 -13.65
N ALA A 70 -0.14 8.13 -12.54
CA ALA A 70 -0.30 7.18 -11.46
C ALA A 70 -0.03 7.88 -10.14
N ASP A 71 -0.78 7.51 -9.12
CA ASP A 71 -0.55 7.91 -7.75
C ASP A 71 -0.81 6.70 -6.84
N ILE A 72 -0.04 6.60 -5.77
CA ILE A 72 -0.12 5.51 -4.80
C ILE A 72 0.08 6.06 -3.39
N CYS A 73 -0.77 5.64 -2.47
CA CYS A 73 -0.66 6.05 -1.07
C CYS A 73 -1.14 4.96 -0.12
N ALA A 74 -0.74 5.09 1.15
CA ALA A 74 -1.35 4.37 2.24
C ALA A 74 -2.53 5.17 2.79
N GLU A 75 -3.68 4.52 2.95
CA GLU A 75 -4.86 5.08 3.61
C GLU A 75 -5.32 4.18 4.76
N ALA A 76 -6.22 4.71 5.58
CA ALA A 76 -6.87 3.96 6.67
C ALA A 76 -5.88 3.23 7.60
N VAL A 77 -4.70 3.82 7.83
CA VAL A 77 -3.64 3.21 8.64
C VAL A 77 -4.13 3.02 10.08
N SER A 78 -4.17 1.77 10.51
CA SER A 78 -4.58 1.32 11.83
C SER A 78 -3.47 0.50 12.49
N ARG A 79 -3.71 0.02 13.71
CA ARG A 79 -2.77 -0.86 14.42
C ARG A 79 -2.60 -2.23 13.75
N THR A 80 -3.60 -2.69 13.02
CA THR A 80 -3.69 -4.06 12.49
C THR A 80 -3.51 -4.13 10.97
N GLY A 81 -3.47 -2.99 10.29
CA GLY A 81 -3.37 -2.95 8.83
C GLY A 81 -3.60 -1.57 8.26
N PHE A 82 -3.61 -1.49 6.94
CA PHE A 82 -3.86 -0.28 6.16
C PHE A 82 -4.34 -0.66 4.76
N ASP A 83 -4.77 0.32 3.98
CA ASP A 83 -5.10 0.13 2.57
C ASP A 83 -4.02 0.72 1.68
N ILE A 84 -3.60 -0.02 0.66
CA ILE A 84 -2.91 0.55 -0.50
C ILE A 84 -3.96 1.07 -1.46
N LEU A 85 -3.96 2.38 -1.72
CA LEU A 85 -4.76 3.00 -2.75
C LEU A 85 -3.86 3.29 -3.96
N PHE A 86 -4.16 2.69 -5.10
CA PHE A 86 -3.59 3.07 -6.38
C PHE A 86 -4.65 3.77 -7.22
N GLN A 87 -4.28 4.87 -7.87
CA GLN A 87 -5.18 5.63 -8.73
C GLN A 87 -4.50 6.04 -10.05
N THR A 88 -5.32 6.13 -11.08
CA THR A 88 -4.96 6.63 -12.41
C THR A 88 -6.10 7.44 -12.99
N TRP A 89 -5.84 8.25 -14.02
CA TRP A 89 -6.86 9.12 -14.62
C TRP A 89 -6.61 9.44 -16.08
N GLY A 90 -7.63 10.00 -16.73
CA GLY A 90 -7.60 10.31 -18.16
C GLY A 90 -7.66 9.04 -18.99
N ASP A 91 -6.83 9.00 -20.03
CA ASP A 91 -6.70 7.92 -21.01
C ASP A 91 -5.57 6.93 -20.71
N THR A 92 -4.92 7.01 -19.54
CA THR A 92 -3.86 6.09 -19.13
C THR A 92 -4.39 4.66 -19.03
N ARG A 93 -3.69 3.68 -19.60
CA ARG A 93 -4.05 2.25 -19.53
C ARG A 93 -3.00 1.50 -18.74
N VAL A 94 -3.41 0.91 -17.62
CA VAL A 94 -2.51 0.22 -16.69
C VAL A 94 -2.81 -1.27 -16.73
N ALA A 95 -1.84 -2.05 -17.19
CA ALA A 95 -1.95 -3.50 -17.23
C ALA A 95 -1.71 -4.11 -15.84
N ARG A 96 -0.61 -3.73 -15.18
CA ARG A 96 -0.20 -4.28 -13.87
C ARG A 96 0.52 -3.25 -13.01
N ILE A 97 0.32 -3.34 -11.71
CA ILE A 97 1.07 -2.61 -10.68
C ILE A 97 1.42 -3.57 -9.55
N ARG A 98 2.70 -3.61 -9.18
CA ARG A 98 3.15 -4.20 -7.91
C ARG A 98 3.58 -3.08 -6.98
N ALA A 99 2.99 -3.06 -5.79
CA ALA A 99 3.37 -2.17 -4.71
C ALA A 99 4.29 -2.89 -3.73
N GLU A 100 5.19 -2.14 -3.13
CA GLU A 100 5.93 -2.52 -1.93
C GLU A 100 5.63 -1.53 -0.82
N TRP A 101 5.71 -1.99 0.41
CA TRP A 101 5.40 -1.17 1.57
C TRP A 101 6.29 -1.48 2.76
N LEU A 102 6.48 -0.48 3.60
CA LEU A 102 7.23 -0.51 4.84
C LEU A 102 6.42 0.19 5.94
N ALA A 103 6.14 -0.51 7.02
CA ALA A 103 5.46 0.02 8.21
C ALA A 103 6.45 0.04 9.39
N ILE A 104 6.59 1.21 10.03
CA ILE A 104 7.45 1.41 11.21
C ILE A 104 6.60 2.00 12.32
N GLY A 105 6.54 1.33 13.47
CA GLY A 105 5.63 1.74 14.54
C GLY A 105 6.02 1.19 15.91
N PRO A 106 5.32 1.62 16.97
CA PRO A 106 5.56 1.15 18.32
C PRO A 106 5.01 -0.27 18.48
N VAL A 107 5.74 -1.13 19.17
CA VAL A 107 5.31 -2.47 19.60
C VAL A 107 5.59 -2.64 21.09
N ALA A 108 4.96 -3.63 21.73
CA ALA A 108 5.29 -4.00 23.10
C ALA A 108 6.75 -4.46 23.19
N HIS A 109 7.41 -4.24 24.33
CA HIS A 109 8.73 -4.81 24.55
C HIS A 109 8.62 -6.34 24.69
N LEU A 110 9.62 -7.08 24.18
CA LEU A 110 9.67 -8.55 24.33
C LEU A 110 9.72 -8.97 25.81
N ASP A 111 10.29 -8.12 26.67
CA ASP A 111 10.42 -8.35 28.12
C ASP A 111 9.26 -7.74 28.93
N ASP A 112 8.21 -7.25 28.26
CA ASP A 112 6.99 -6.77 28.93
C ASP A 112 6.13 -7.97 29.35
N PHE A 113 6.64 -8.72 30.34
CA PHE A 113 5.93 -9.83 30.97
C PHE A 113 4.75 -9.26 31.76
N SER A 114 3.58 -9.20 31.14
CA SER A 114 2.32 -9.09 31.86
C SER A 114 1.96 -10.46 32.45
N LEU A 115 2.33 -10.65 33.72
CA LEU A 115 1.69 -11.59 34.64
C LEU A 115 0.24 -11.19 34.90
#